data_AF-A0A2W4PSI3-F1
#
_entry.id   AF-A0A2W4PSI3-F1
#
_cell.length_a   1.000
_cell.length_b   1.000
_cell.length_c   1.000
_cell.angle_alpha   90.00
_cell.angle_beta   90.00
_cell.angle_gamma   90.00
#
_symmetry.space_group_name_H-M   'P 1'
#
loop_
_entity.id
_entity.type
_entity.pdbx_description
1 polymer ?
#
loop_
_entity_poly.entity_id
_entity_poly.type
_entity_poly.pdbx_seq_one_letter_code
_entity_poly.pdbx_strand_id
1 'polypeptide(L)'
;FKEINDALGHAAGDDVLRSFAALLQEFAPGQGYRLGGDEFAVLMPDTTLEQAFLRTESLRVKAQERVRVALGGAEQPLTIKAGVAQYPRDAKDDRGLLSAADAALMTAREAGRNAVCLPPNEEMVMKSCYYPATSLRRLKALAEQLKRSESRLLREALEDLFRKYDTRVG
;
A
#
# COMPACT_ATOMS: atom_id res chain seq x y z
N PHE A 1 -0.09 15.45 -0.94
CA PHE A 1 -1.23 16.14 -0.32
C PHE A 1 -0.79 17.23 0.66
N LYS A 2 0.06 16.94 1.66
CA LYS A 2 0.58 17.96 2.60
C LYS A 2 1.09 19.24 1.92
N GLU A 3 1.89 19.11 0.86
CA GLU A 3 2.39 20.25 0.06
C GLU A 3 1.27 21.16 -0.47
N ILE A 4 0.11 20.59 -0.84
CA ILE A 4 -1.06 21.34 -1.30
C ILE A 4 -1.68 22.12 -0.12
N ASN A 5 -1.87 21.48 1.02
CA ASN A 5 -2.41 22.12 2.21
C ASN A 5 -1.49 23.24 2.71
N ASP A 6 -0.19 23.00 2.73
CA ASP A 6 0.81 23.96 3.20
C ASP A 6 0.87 25.18 2.27
N ALA A 7 0.70 24.99 0.95
CA ALA A 7 0.77 26.06 -0.03
C ALA A 7 -0.55 26.81 -0.26
N LEU A 8 -1.69 26.12 -0.22
CA LEU A 8 -3.00 26.62 -0.65
C LEU A 8 -4.08 26.59 0.44
N GLY A 9 -3.74 26.07 1.62
CA GLY A 9 -4.66 25.91 2.75
C GLY A 9 -5.54 24.67 2.65
N HIS A 10 -6.16 24.33 3.78
CA HIS A 10 -6.98 23.12 3.92
C HIS A 10 -8.21 23.10 3.00
N ALA A 11 -8.81 24.24 2.70
CA ALA A 11 -9.96 24.32 1.80
C ALA A 11 -9.63 23.82 0.38
N ALA A 12 -8.46 24.22 -0.15
CA ALA A 12 -7.98 23.74 -1.45
C ALA A 12 -7.68 22.23 -1.42
N GLY A 13 -7.12 21.73 -0.32
CA GLY A 13 -6.95 20.29 -0.11
C GLY A 13 -8.27 19.52 -0.13
N ASP A 14 -9.29 20.04 0.55
CA ASP A 14 -10.62 19.44 0.58
C ASP A 14 -11.25 19.38 -0.81
N ASP A 15 -11.09 20.42 -1.63
CA ASP A 15 -11.61 20.42 -3.00
C ASP A 15 -10.90 19.40 -3.90
N VAL A 16 -9.58 19.20 -3.72
CA VAL A 16 -8.84 18.13 -4.39
C VAL A 16 -9.37 16.76 -3.98
N LEU A 17 -9.60 16.54 -2.68
CA LEU A 17 -10.15 15.27 -2.18
C LEU A 17 -11.57 15.00 -2.67
N ARG A 18 -12.43 16.02 -2.72
CA ARG A 18 -13.79 15.91 -3.28
C ARG A 18 -13.75 15.57 -4.77
N SER A 19 -12.87 16.23 -5.53
CA SER A 19 -12.70 15.98 -6.96
C SER A 19 -12.23 14.55 -7.22
N PHE A 20 -11.26 14.06 -6.43
CA PHE A 20 -10.81 12.68 -6.53
C PHE A 20 -11.88 11.67 -6.10
N ALA A 21 -12.65 11.96 -5.04
CA ALA A 21 -13.75 11.12 -4.60
C ALA A 21 -14.85 10.99 -5.68
N ALA A 22 -15.15 12.06 -6.42
CA ALA A 22 -16.08 12.01 -7.55
C ALA A 22 -15.56 11.07 -8.66
N LEU A 23 -14.26 11.14 -8.99
CA LEU A 23 -13.65 10.21 -9.95
C LEU A 23 -13.71 8.75 -9.46
N LEU A 24 -13.49 8.52 -8.16
CA LEU A 24 -13.60 7.19 -7.57
C LEU A 24 -15.03 6.65 -7.65
N GLN A 25 -16.03 7.50 -7.47
CA GLN A 25 -17.43 7.11 -7.56
C GLN A 25 -17.83 6.71 -8.99
N GLU A 26 -17.31 7.39 -10.01
CA GLU A 26 -17.45 6.97 -11.41
C GLU A 26 -16.70 5.65 -11.70
N PHE A 27 -15.53 5.49 -11.09
CA PHE A 27 -14.64 4.35 -11.32
C PHE A 27 -15.17 3.04 -10.72
N ALA A 28 -15.65 3.09 -9.48
CA ALA A 28 -16.13 1.94 -8.72
C ALA A 28 -17.37 2.34 -7.89
N PRO A 29 -18.54 2.45 -8.54
CA PRO A 29 -19.75 2.93 -7.90
C PRO A 29 -20.11 2.13 -6.64
N GLY A 30 -20.17 2.80 -5.50
CA GLY A 30 -20.51 2.18 -4.21
C GLY A 30 -19.45 1.24 -3.64
N GLN A 31 -18.24 1.23 -4.21
CA GLN A 31 -17.13 0.38 -3.78
C GLN A 31 -15.85 1.16 -3.44
N GLY A 32 -15.92 2.50 -3.45
CA GLY A 32 -14.85 3.39 -3.01
C GLY A 32 -15.04 3.81 -1.55
N TYR A 33 -13.97 3.75 -0.77
CA TYR A 33 -13.95 4.08 0.66
C TYR A 33 -12.81 5.05 0.95
N ARG A 34 -13.02 6.02 1.85
CA ARG A 34 -11.96 6.88 2.38
C ARG A 34 -11.51 6.33 3.72
N LEU A 35 -10.23 5.97 3.83
CA LEU A 35 -9.66 5.42 5.06
C LEU A 35 -9.32 6.53 6.06
N GLY A 36 -8.90 7.69 5.56
CA GLY A 36 -8.52 8.85 6.35
C GLY A 36 -7.52 9.72 5.60
N GLY A 37 -7.44 11.01 5.92
CA GLY A 37 -6.50 11.91 5.23
C GLY A 37 -6.68 11.89 3.71
N ASP A 38 -5.61 11.58 2.98
CA ASP A 38 -5.56 11.40 1.53
C ASP A 38 -5.55 9.92 1.09
N GLU A 39 -5.92 9.00 1.97
CA GLU A 39 -5.93 7.55 1.72
C GLU A 39 -7.34 7.03 1.39
N PHE A 40 -7.41 6.27 0.29
CA PHE A 40 -8.63 5.70 -0.25
C PHE A 40 -8.42 4.21 -0.56
N ALA A 41 -9.49 3.43 -0.44
CA ALA A 41 -9.54 2.02 -0.79
C ALA A 41 -10.66 1.77 -1.80
N VAL A 42 -10.47 0.79 -2.68
CA VAL A 42 -11.49 0.36 -3.64
C VAL A 42 -11.59 -1.16 -3.62
N LEU A 43 -12.81 -1.67 -3.50
CA LEU A 43 -13.09 -3.10 -3.68
C LEU A 43 -13.52 -3.37 -5.12
N MET A 44 -12.97 -4.41 -5.73
CA MET A 44 -13.30 -4.83 -7.09
C MET A 44 -13.68 -6.31 -7.10
N PRO A 45 -14.93 -6.66 -6.75
CA PRO A 45 -15.43 -8.03 -6.86
C PRO A 45 -15.31 -8.55 -8.29
N ASP A 46 -15.18 -9.87 -8.44
CA ASP A 46 -15.19 -10.59 -9.73
C ASP A 46 -14.20 -10.04 -10.77
N THR A 47 -13.08 -9.48 -10.31
CA THR A 47 -12.07 -8.82 -11.14
C THR A 47 -10.74 -9.56 -11.02
N THR A 48 -10.09 -9.86 -12.14
CA THR A 48 -8.74 -10.45 -12.11
C THR A 48 -7.69 -9.41 -11.70
N LEU A 49 -6.50 -9.85 -11.27
CA LEU A 49 -5.42 -8.93 -10.92
C LEU A 49 -5.05 -8.00 -12.08
N GLU A 50 -4.98 -8.53 -13.30
CA GLU A 50 -4.63 -7.78 -14.51
C GLU A 50 -5.70 -6.73 -14.83
N GLN A 51 -6.98 -7.11 -14.74
CA GLN A 51 -8.10 -6.18 -14.94
C GLN A 51 -8.08 -5.07 -13.89
N ALA A 52 -7.87 -5.44 -12.62
CA ALA A 52 -7.78 -4.49 -11.50
C ALA A 52 -6.62 -3.51 -11.71
N PHE A 53 -5.45 -4.00 -12.13
CA PHE A 53 -4.29 -3.18 -12.44
C PHE A 53 -4.56 -2.19 -13.58
N LEU A 54 -5.06 -2.68 -14.72
CA LEU A 54 -5.35 -1.84 -15.89
C LEU A 54 -6.43 -0.78 -15.60
N ARG A 55 -7.48 -1.16 -14.86
CA ARG A 55 -8.51 -0.23 -14.41
C ARG A 55 -7.91 0.85 -13.51
N THR A 56 -7.06 0.47 -12.56
CA THR A 56 -6.41 1.42 -11.64
C THR A 56 -5.43 2.35 -12.37
N GLU A 57 -4.69 1.85 -13.36
CA GLU A 57 -3.87 2.68 -14.26
C GLU A 57 -4.73 3.69 -15.04
N SER A 58 -5.89 3.27 -15.54
CA SER A 58 -6.85 4.18 -16.19
C SER A 58 -7.34 5.27 -15.22
N LEU A 59 -7.65 4.91 -13.98
CA LEU A 59 -8.00 5.89 -12.94
C LEU A 59 -6.86 6.88 -12.68
N ARG A 60 -5.62 6.40 -12.60
CA ARG A 60 -4.42 7.23 -12.42
C ARG A 60 -4.29 8.28 -13.53
N VAL A 61 -4.45 7.86 -14.79
CA VAL A 61 -4.43 8.78 -15.95
C VAL A 61 -5.59 9.78 -15.88
N LYS A 62 -6.82 9.31 -15.61
CA LYS A 62 -7.99 10.20 -15.47
C LYS A 62 -7.83 11.25 -14.37
N ALA A 63 -7.20 10.87 -13.25
CA ALA A 63 -6.91 11.82 -12.17
C ALA A 63 -5.95 12.93 -12.65
N GLN A 64 -4.92 12.59 -13.42
CA GLN A 64 -4.00 13.58 -14.01
C GLN A 64 -4.70 14.49 -15.03
N GLU A 65 -5.63 13.95 -15.82
CA GLU A 65 -6.33 14.70 -16.86
C GLU A 65 -7.36 15.67 -16.27
N ARG A 66 -8.17 15.19 -15.31
CA ARG A 66 -9.39 15.87 -14.86
C ARG A 66 -9.21 16.70 -13.59
N VAL A 67 -8.18 16.46 -12.79
CA VAL A 67 -7.95 17.21 -11.55
C VAL A 67 -6.66 18.01 -11.65
N ARG A 68 -6.80 19.34 -11.61
CA ARG A 68 -5.70 20.31 -11.66
C ARG A 68 -5.57 21.02 -10.32
N VAL A 69 -4.34 21.24 -9.89
CA VAL A 69 -3.99 21.88 -8.62
C VAL A 69 -3.08 23.07 -8.90
N ALA A 70 -3.49 24.27 -8.51
CA ALA A 70 -2.74 25.50 -8.74
C ALA A 70 -1.57 25.65 -7.74
N LEU A 71 -0.51 24.86 -7.90
CA LEU A 71 0.64 24.82 -7.00
C LEU A 71 1.81 25.63 -7.57
N GLY A 72 2.39 26.55 -6.78
CA GLY A 72 3.57 27.31 -7.19
C GLY A 72 3.34 28.26 -8.37
N GLY A 73 2.11 28.77 -8.53
CA GLY A 73 1.74 29.67 -9.62
C GLY A 73 1.47 28.98 -10.96
N ALA A 74 1.44 27.64 -11.01
CA ALA A 74 1.11 26.86 -12.20
C ALA A 74 0.07 25.77 -11.89
N GLU A 75 -0.71 25.37 -12.90
CA GLU A 75 -1.60 24.21 -12.77
C GLU A 75 -0.81 22.91 -12.94
N GLN A 76 -0.77 22.11 -11.88
CA GLN A 76 -0.18 20.79 -11.86
C GLN A 76 -1.26 19.70 -11.89
N PRO A 77 -1.06 18.60 -12.63
CA PRO A 77 -2.00 17.48 -12.60
C PRO A 77 -1.95 16.76 -11.25
N LEU A 78 -3.11 16.30 -10.76
CA LEU A 78 -3.15 15.43 -9.59
C LEU A 78 -2.46 14.10 -9.91
N THR A 79 -1.53 13.70 -9.07
CA THR A 79 -0.87 12.39 -9.14
C THR A 79 -1.36 11.51 -8.00
N ILE A 80 -1.53 10.23 -8.27
CA ILE A 80 -1.94 9.24 -7.27
C ILE A 80 -0.95 8.08 -7.27
N LYS A 81 -0.87 7.41 -6.12
CA LYS A 81 -0.18 6.14 -5.97
C LYS A 81 -1.21 5.11 -5.57
N ALA A 82 -1.13 3.92 -6.15
CA ALA A 82 -2.04 2.84 -5.83
C ALA A 82 -1.30 1.52 -5.72
N GLY A 83 -1.71 0.71 -4.75
CA GLY A 83 -1.34 -0.70 -4.64
C GLY A 83 -2.55 -1.56 -4.99
N VAL A 84 -2.36 -2.60 -5.81
CA VAL A 84 -3.45 -3.51 -6.22
C VAL A 84 -3.12 -4.93 -5.80
N ALA A 85 -3.95 -5.54 -4.96
CA ALA A 85 -3.84 -6.95 -4.56
C ALA A 85 -5.12 -7.73 -4.88
N GLN A 86 -4.99 -9.04 -5.05
CA GLN A 86 -6.06 -9.97 -5.41
C GLN A 86 -6.19 -11.11 -4.40
N TYR A 87 -7.41 -11.37 -3.94
CA TYR A 87 -7.77 -12.60 -3.25
C TYR A 87 -8.16 -13.70 -4.27
N PRO A 88 -7.74 -14.96 -4.10
CA PRO A 88 -6.87 -15.49 -3.03
C PRO A 88 -5.37 -15.52 -3.39
N ARG A 89 -4.96 -14.85 -4.48
CA ARG A 89 -3.58 -14.90 -5.02
C ARG A 89 -2.56 -14.37 -4.02
N ASP A 90 -2.79 -13.16 -3.52
CA ASP A 90 -1.83 -12.42 -2.71
C ASP A 90 -2.03 -12.67 -1.21
N ALA A 91 -3.24 -13.07 -0.82
CA ALA A 91 -3.58 -13.44 0.54
C ALA A 91 -4.86 -14.29 0.60
N LYS A 92 -5.04 -15.02 1.70
CA LYS A 92 -6.18 -15.92 1.93
C LYS A 92 -7.19 -15.38 2.96
N ASP A 93 -6.95 -14.18 3.48
CA ASP A 93 -7.82 -13.49 4.42
C ASP A 93 -7.82 -11.98 4.15
N ASP A 94 -8.74 -11.28 4.81
CA ASP A 94 -8.98 -9.85 4.69
C ASP A 94 -7.76 -9.01 5.09
N ARG A 95 -7.14 -9.34 6.23
CA ARG A 95 -5.96 -8.62 6.74
C ARG A 95 -4.76 -8.78 5.84
N GLY A 96 -4.51 -9.99 5.35
CA GLY A 96 -3.43 -10.28 4.43
C GLY A 96 -3.64 -9.56 3.09
N LEU A 97 -4.89 -9.48 2.60
CA LEU A 97 -5.18 -8.77 1.36
C LEU A 97 -4.90 -7.27 1.48
N LEU A 98 -5.31 -6.66 2.60
CA LEU A 98 -5.00 -5.26 2.89
C LEU A 98 -3.49 -5.04 3.01
N SER A 99 -2.79 -5.91 3.74
CA SER A 99 -1.33 -5.85 3.88
C SER A 99 -0.61 -5.98 2.54
N ALA A 100 -1.10 -6.82 1.62
CA ALA A 100 -0.54 -6.97 0.28
C ALA A 100 -0.76 -5.70 -0.56
N ALA A 101 -1.95 -5.10 -0.49
CA ALA A 101 -2.23 -3.82 -1.16
C ALA A 101 -1.36 -2.69 -0.60
N ASP A 102 -1.14 -2.64 0.72
CA ASP A 102 -0.26 -1.67 1.37
C ASP A 102 1.21 -1.87 0.97
N ALA A 103 1.68 -3.12 0.88
CA ALA A 103 3.02 -3.43 0.39
C ALA A 103 3.21 -2.94 -1.05
N ALA A 104 2.22 -3.16 -1.91
CA ALA A 104 2.20 -2.63 -3.27
C ALA A 104 2.22 -1.09 -3.31
N LEU A 105 1.43 -0.44 -2.43
CA LEU A 105 1.41 1.02 -2.31
C LEU A 105 2.76 1.57 -1.82
N MET A 106 3.44 0.85 -0.93
CA MET A 106 4.81 1.17 -0.50
C MET A 106 5.78 1.10 -1.68
N THR A 107 5.73 0.06 -2.51
CA THR A 107 6.52 -0.01 -3.75
C THR A 107 6.21 1.17 -4.68
N ALA A 108 4.94 1.56 -4.83
CA ALA A 108 4.58 2.74 -5.62
C ALA A 108 5.16 4.05 -5.03
N ARG A 109 5.22 4.16 -3.70
CA ARG A 109 5.84 5.32 -3.00
C ARG A 109 7.35 5.39 -3.27
N GLU A 110 8.04 4.26 -3.31
CA GLU A 110 9.47 4.16 -3.61
C GLU A 110 9.79 4.42 -5.09
N ALA A 111 8.92 3.95 -6.00
CA ALA A 111 9.10 4.13 -7.44
C ALA A 111 8.88 5.58 -7.93
N GLY A 112 8.13 6.40 -7.17
CA GLY A 112 7.95 7.83 -7.46
C GLY A 112 6.55 8.35 -7.17
N ARG A 113 6.25 9.61 -7.54
CA ARG A 113 5.01 10.28 -7.11
C ARG A 113 3.72 9.75 -7.77
N ASN A 114 3.80 9.00 -8.88
CA ASN A 114 2.69 8.66 -9.78
C ASN A 114 2.82 7.24 -10.35
N ALA A 115 2.34 6.22 -9.65
CA ALA A 115 2.49 4.82 -10.06
C ALA A 115 1.39 3.92 -9.50
N VAL A 116 1.02 2.89 -10.26
CA VAL A 116 0.29 1.72 -9.76
C VAL A 116 1.26 0.56 -9.65
N CYS A 117 1.29 -0.11 -8.51
CA CYS A 117 2.13 -1.29 -8.29
C CYS A 117 1.32 -2.49 -7.83
N LEU A 118 1.87 -3.66 -8.08
CA LEU A 118 1.42 -4.93 -7.54
C LEU A 118 2.27 -5.27 -6.30
N PRO A 119 1.78 -6.13 -5.39
CA PRO A 119 2.60 -6.64 -4.31
C PRO A 119 3.87 -7.20 -4.92
N PRO A 120 5.06 -6.86 -4.39
CA PRO A 120 6.26 -7.55 -4.81
C PRO A 120 6.00 -9.04 -4.62
N ASN A 121 6.42 -9.88 -5.58
CA ASN A 121 6.49 -11.30 -5.29
C ASN A 121 7.30 -11.41 -3.99
N GLU A 122 6.70 -11.98 -2.95
CA GLU A 122 7.41 -12.33 -1.72
C GLU A 122 8.40 -13.46 -2.06
N GLU A 123 9.40 -13.18 -2.89
CA GLU A 123 10.57 -14.02 -2.98
C GLU A 123 11.17 -13.99 -1.58
N MET A 124 11.08 -15.13 -0.89
CA MET A 124 11.78 -15.34 0.35
C MET A 124 13.27 -15.16 0.09
N VAL A 125 13.80 -13.98 0.43
CA VAL A 125 15.23 -13.74 0.37
C VAL A 125 15.89 -14.49 1.52
N MET A 126 16.83 -15.39 1.24
CA MET A 126 17.64 -15.98 2.30
C MET A 126 18.44 -14.89 3.02
N LYS A 127 18.07 -14.62 4.27
CA LYS A 127 18.84 -13.80 5.22
C LYS A 127 19.63 -14.65 6.21
N SER A 128 19.75 -15.96 5.97
CA SER A 128 20.46 -16.91 6.85
C SER A 128 21.94 -16.55 7.04
N CYS A 129 22.56 -15.84 6.09
CA CYS A 129 23.95 -15.38 6.17
C CYS A 129 24.22 -14.32 7.25
N TYR A 130 23.18 -13.71 7.84
CA TYR A 130 23.32 -12.74 8.92
C TYR A 130 23.33 -13.38 10.32
N TYR A 131 23.11 -14.69 10.43
CA TYR A 131 22.98 -15.38 11.72
C TYR A 131 24.11 -16.39 11.95
N PRO A 132 24.81 -16.35 13.10
CA PRO A 132 25.74 -17.40 13.48
C PRO A 132 25.07 -18.79 13.57
N ALA A 133 25.81 -19.85 13.27
CA ALA A 133 25.31 -21.23 13.34
C ALA A 133 24.81 -21.63 14.74
N THR A 134 25.30 -20.97 15.81
CA THR A 134 24.79 -21.14 17.18
C THR A 134 23.39 -20.58 17.34
N SER A 135 23.09 -19.41 16.77
CA SER A 135 21.76 -18.79 16.80
C SER A 135 20.75 -19.61 16.00
N LEU A 136 21.12 -20.12 14.82
CA LEU A 136 20.24 -20.98 14.02
C LEU A 136 19.90 -22.30 14.72
N ARG A 137 20.87 -22.91 15.43
CA ARG A 137 20.60 -24.10 16.27
C ARG A 137 19.61 -23.80 17.39
N ARG A 138 19.72 -22.64 18.04
CA ARG A 138 18.76 -22.22 19.09
C ARG A 138 17.38 -21.96 18.50
N LEU A 139 17.31 -21.34 17.33
CA LEU A 139 16.04 -21.11 16.62
C LEU A 139 15.36 -22.43 16.27
N LYS A 140 16.09 -23.41 15.74
CA LYS A 140 15.58 -24.75 15.44
C LYS A 140 15.01 -25.44 16.69
N ALA A 141 15.75 -25.46 17.78
CA ALA A 141 15.29 -26.06 19.04
C ALA A 141 14.02 -25.37 19.57
N LEU A 142 13.94 -24.04 19.46
CA LEU A 142 12.76 -23.27 19.83
C LEU A 142 11.55 -23.59 18.94
N ALA A 143 11.77 -23.73 17.62
CA ALA A 143 10.74 -24.10 16.66
C ALA A 143 10.14 -25.48 16.95
N GLU A 144 10.99 -26.47 17.26
CA GLU A 144 10.58 -27.81 17.66
C GLU A 144 9.77 -27.78 18.97
N GLN A 145 10.25 -27.07 19.99
CA GLN A 145 9.55 -26.93 21.27
C GLN A 145 8.15 -26.30 21.11
N LEU A 146 8.03 -25.29 20.24
CA LEU A 146 6.78 -24.58 20.01
C LEU A 146 5.88 -25.26 18.97
N LYS A 147 6.33 -26.36 18.34
CA LYS A 147 5.64 -27.02 17.21
C LYS A 147 5.28 -26.03 16.08
N ARG A 148 6.20 -25.11 15.76
CA ARG A 148 6.06 -24.07 14.73
C ARG A 148 7.24 -24.13 13.76
N SER A 149 7.11 -23.57 12.56
CA SER A 149 8.25 -23.45 11.64
C SER A 149 9.18 -22.31 12.04
N GLU A 150 10.48 -22.46 11.77
CA GLU A 150 11.49 -21.40 11.99
C GLU A 150 11.11 -20.10 11.28
N SER A 151 10.62 -20.19 10.03
CA SER A 151 10.15 -19.06 9.25
C SER A 151 8.97 -18.32 9.89
N ARG A 152 8.15 -19.00 10.69
CA ARG A 152 7.03 -18.36 11.42
C ARG A 152 7.52 -17.62 12.66
N LEU A 153 8.54 -18.15 13.35
CA LEU A 153 9.16 -17.46 14.48
C LEU A 153 9.99 -16.26 14.03
N LEU A 154 10.69 -16.35 12.90
CA LEU A 154 11.43 -15.23 12.33
C LEU A 154 10.52 -14.09 11.90
N ARG A 155 9.37 -14.40 11.30
CA ARG A 155 8.35 -13.39 10.96
C ARG A 155 7.80 -12.68 12.20
N GLU A 156 7.43 -13.46 13.22
CA GLU A 156 6.97 -12.90 14.50
C GLU A 156 8.03 -12.01 15.15
N ALA A 157 9.29 -12.46 15.20
CA ALA A 157 10.39 -11.65 15.73
C ALA A 157 10.61 -10.36 14.94
N LEU A 158 10.40 -10.38 13.61
CA LEU A 158 10.52 -9.21 12.76
C LEU A 158 9.35 -8.23 12.96
N GLU A 159 8.12 -8.74 13.08
CA GLU A 159 6.94 -7.94 13.43
C GLU A 159 7.09 -7.29 14.81
N ASP A 160 7.59 -8.04 15.80
CA ASP A 160 7.88 -7.50 17.12
C ASP A 160 8.99 -6.45 17.09
N LEU A 161 10.01 -6.64 16.25
CA LEU A 161 11.06 -5.65 16.03
C LEU A 161 10.48 -4.36 15.44
N PHE A 162 9.65 -4.46 14.40
CA PHE A 162 9.00 -3.28 13.84
C PHE A 162 8.09 -2.62 14.87
N ARG A 163 7.25 -3.38 15.57
CA ARG A 163 6.39 -2.84 16.64
C ARG A 163 7.19 -2.13 17.73
N LYS A 164 8.38 -2.63 18.07
CA LYS A 164 9.27 -2.03 19.07
C LYS A 164 9.87 -0.70 18.62
N TYR A 165 10.12 -0.53 17.32
CA TYR A 165 10.82 0.63 16.76
C TYR A 165 9.96 1.52 15.85
N ASP A 166 8.67 1.21 15.68
CA ASP A 166 7.74 2.02 14.93
C ASP A 166 7.38 3.28 15.74
N THR A 167 8.18 4.33 15.56
CA THR A 167 7.92 5.68 16.08
C THR A 167 7.07 6.48 15.09
N ARG A 168 5.92 5.95 14.68
CA ARG A 168 4.86 6.71 14.01
C ARG A 168 3.64 6.91 14.91
N VAL A 169 3.86 7.51 16.08
CA VAL A 169 2.94 8.50 16.68
C VAL A 169 3.80 9.47 17.49
N GLY A 170 3.88 10.71 16.99
CA GLY A 170 4.69 11.82 17.51
C GLY A 170 4.86 12.86 16.42
#